data_AF-A0AAV2L9M7-F1
#
_entry.id   AF-A0AAV2L9M7-F1
#
_cell.length_a   1.000
_cell.length_b   1.000
_cell.length_c   1.000
_cell.angle_alpha   90.00
_cell.angle_beta   90.00
_cell.angle_gamma   90.00
#
_symmetry.space_group_name_H-M   'P 1'
#
loop_
_entity.id
_entity.type
_entity.pdbx_description
1 polymer ?
#
loop_
_entity_poly.entity_id
_entity_poly.type
_entity_poly.pdbx_seq_one_letter_code
_entity_poly.pdbx_strand_id
1 'polypeptide(L)'
;MRRHQRADEGYDPREQALDSNLSNLIKRNNELETLMGKLIQTCQHVEVNASRQEGKLLEECDLLIDIIQQRRQIINSKIKEGKTQRLRKLAQQITNCQQCIERSSALITQADQTLKETDPARFLQTAKTINERVSMATASTQVLIPEISLTDTFDNFALDFTREKKLLESLDYLTAPTAPSIREELCTASYDTITVHWTSDDEFTVVSYELQYAIFTGQANIASLCNSLDSWMIVPNIKQNHYTVHGLQSGTKYIFVVKAINQAGTRSSEPGTLKTNSE
;
A
#
# COMPACT_ATOMS: atom_id res chain seq x y z
N MET A 1 -64.69 -24.93 -69.06
CA MET A 1 -64.79 -23.74 -68.18
C MET A 1 -64.51 -23.98 -66.68
N ARG A 2 -64.47 -25.20 -66.13
CA ARG A 2 -64.25 -25.41 -64.67
C ARG A 2 -62.78 -25.52 -64.20
N ARG A 3 -61.78 -25.27 -65.07
CA ARG A 3 -60.35 -25.31 -64.70
C ARG A 3 -59.67 -23.93 -64.56
N HIS A 4 -60.36 -22.84 -64.85
CA HIS A 4 -59.82 -21.47 -64.65
C HIS A 4 -60.43 -20.74 -63.43
N GLN A 5 -61.46 -21.30 -62.80
CA GLN A 5 -62.11 -20.70 -61.62
C GLN A 5 -61.59 -21.22 -60.28
N ARG A 6 -60.69 -22.22 -60.26
CA ARG A 6 -60.06 -22.71 -59.02
C ARG A 6 -58.69 -22.08 -58.71
N ALA A 7 -58.17 -21.23 -59.59
CA ALA A 7 -56.90 -20.55 -59.37
C ALA A 7 -57.06 -19.19 -58.65
N ASP A 8 -58.26 -18.60 -58.71
CA ASP A 8 -58.51 -17.21 -58.28
C ASP A 8 -58.98 -17.11 -56.81
N GLU A 9 -59.78 -18.08 -56.33
CA GLU A 9 -60.24 -18.11 -54.91
C GLU A 9 -59.16 -18.56 -53.90
N GLY A 10 -58.01 -19.05 -54.36
CA GLY A 10 -56.89 -19.47 -53.52
C GLY A 10 -55.75 -18.46 -53.41
N TYR A 11 -55.86 -17.33 -54.12
CA TYR A 11 -54.77 -16.36 -54.29
C TYR A 11 -54.76 -15.30 -53.17
N ASP A 12 -55.95 -14.79 -52.81
CA ASP A 12 -56.15 -13.67 -51.88
C ASP A 12 -55.67 -13.96 -50.42
N PRO A 13 -55.96 -15.13 -49.79
CA PRO A 13 -55.48 -15.41 -48.43
C PRO A 13 -53.97 -15.66 -48.35
N ARG A 14 -53.37 -16.15 -49.45
CA ARG A 14 -51.92 -16.43 -49.53
C ARG A 14 -51.13 -15.14 -49.72
N GLU A 15 -51.66 -14.22 -50.51
CA GLU A 15 -51.11 -12.88 -50.71
C GLU A 15 -51.14 -12.08 -49.40
N GLN A 16 -52.26 -12.09 -48.69
CA GLN A 16 -52.39 -11.42 -47.38
C GLN A 16 -51.45 -12.02 -46.32
N ALA A 17 -51.30 -13.35 -46.30
CA ALA A 17 -50.34 -14.02 -45.40
C ALA A 17 -48.88 -13.67 -45.74
N LEU A 18 -48.55 -13.55 -47.04
CA LEU A 18 -47.22 -13.15 -47.49
C LEU A 18 -46.91 -11.70 -47.11
N ASP A 19 -47.86 -10.78 -47.28
CA ASP A 19 -47.72 -9.36 -46.92
C ASP A 19 -47.55 -9.15 -45.41
N SER A 20 -48.32 -9.88 -44.60
CA SER A 20 -48.18 -9.90 -43.14
C SER A 20 -46.80 -10.43 -42.70
N ASN A 21 -46.34 -11.53 -43.31
CA ASN A 21 -45.01 -12.08 -43.04
C ASN A 21 -43.89 -11.12 -43.46
N LEU A 22 -44.03 -10.46 -44.61
CA LEU A 22 -43.08 -9.47 -45.10
C LEU A 22 -43.01 -8.26 -44.16
N SER A 23 -44.15 -7.72 -43.73
CA SER A 23 -44.23 -6.63 -42.76
C SER A 23 -43.56 -6.98 -41.43
N ASN A 24 -43.78 -8.20 -40.92
CA ASN A 24 -43.11 -8.70 -39.71
C ASN A 24 -41.59 -8.84 -39.89
N LEU A 25 -41.14 -9.30 -41.06
CA LEU A 25 -39.72 -9.42 -41.37
C LEU A 25 -39.03 -8.05 -41.45
N ILE A 26 -39.67 -7.07 -42.09
CA ILE A 26 -39.18 -5.68 -42.15
C ILE A 26 -39.05 -5.10 -40.73
N LYS A 27 -40.07 -5.27 -39.89
CA LYS A 27 -40.02 -4.81 -38.49
C LYS A 27 -38.86 -5.46 -37.73
N ARG A 28 -38.68 -6.78 -37.85
CA ARG A 28 -37.57 -7.49 -37.23
C ARG A 28 -36.21 -7.04 -37.76
N ASN A 29 -36.10 -6.75 -39.05
CA ASN A 29 -34.86 -6.26 -39.63
C ASN A 29 -34.49 -4.86 -39.07
N ASN A 30 -35.45 -3.97 -38.94
CA ASN A 30 -35.24 -2.64 -38.33
C ASN A 30 -34.84 -2.74 -36.84
N GLU A 31 -35.44 -3.68 -36.09
CA GLU A 31 -35.03 -3.99 -34.71
C GLU A 31 -33.59 -4.51 -34.66
N LEU A 32 -33.20 -5.41 -35.57
CA LEU A 32 -31.83 -5.92 -35.68
C LEU A 32 -30.82 -4.82 -36.02
N GLU A 33 -31.14 -3.91 -36.94
CA GLU A 33 -30.29 -2.76 -37.28
C GLU A 33 -30.08 -1.84 -36.06
N THR A 34 -31.15 -1.61 -35.29
CA THR A 34 -31.07 -0.84 -34.04
C THR A 34 -30.19 -1.52 -33.00
N LEU A 35 -30.35 -2.84 -32.83
CA LEU A 35 -29.51 -3.62 -31.91
C LEU A 35 -28.06 -3.66 -32.35
N MET A 36 -27.80 -3.80 -33.65
CA MET A 36 -26.45 -3.75 -34.23
C MET A 36 -25.80 -2.39 -33.95
N GLY A 37 -26.51 -1.29 -34.12
CA GLY A 37 -26.02 0.05 -33.75
C GLY A 37 -25.62 0.15 -32.27
N LYS A 38 -26.44 -0.38 -31.36
CA LYS A 38 -26.12 -0.43 -29.91
C LYS A 38 -24.90 -1.31 -29.62
N LEU A 39 -24.75 -2.43 -30.30
CA LEU A 39 -23.60 -3.31 -30.15
C LEU A 39 -22.31 -2.61 -30.58
N ILE A 40 -22.31 -1.91 -31.72
CA ILE A 40 -21.15 -1.14 -32.20
C ILE A 40 -20.76 -0.07 -31.18
N GLN A 41 -21.73 0.68 -30.66
CA GLN A 41 -21.48 1.68 -29.62
C GLN A 41 -20.92 1.05 -28.34
N THR A 42 -21.42 -0.13 -27.95
CA THR A 42 -20.92 -0.86 -26.79
C THR A 42 -19.47 -1.28 -26.99
N CYS A 43 -19.11 -1.80 -28.18
CA CYS A 43 -17.72 -2.15 -28.51
C CYS A 43 -16.79 -0.93 -28.41
N GLN A 44 -17.17 0.20 -29.01
CA GLN A 44 -16.39 1.44 -28.94
C GLN A 44 -16.20 1.91 -27.49
N HIS A 45 -17.25 1.82 -26.67
CA HIS A 45 -17.16 2.18 -25.26
C HIS A 45 -16.21 1.25 -24.48
N VAL A 46 -16.24 -0.05 -24.75
CA VAL A 46 -15.31 -1.03 -24.15
C VAL A 46 -13.86 -0.69 -24.52
N GLU A 47 -13.59 -0.39 -25.78
CA GLU A 47 -12.25 0.00 -26.26
C GLU A 47 -11.74 1.25 -25.52
N VAL A 48 -12.52 2.33 -25.52
CA VAL A 48 -12.13 3.58 -24.84
C VAL A 48 -11.91 3.36 -23.34
N ASN A 49 -12.78 2.57 -22.70
CA ASN A 49 -12.66 2.28 -21.28
C ASN A 49 -11.43 1.42 -20.96
N ALA A 50 -11.11 0.44 -21.80
CA ALA A 50 -9.90 -0.38 -21.67
C ALA A 50 -8.64 0.47 -21.80
N SER A 51 -8.54 1.30 -22.86
CA SER A 51 -7.40 2.21 -23.05
C SER A 51 -7.23 3.19 -21.88
N ARG A 52 -8.34 3.67 -21.30
CA ARG A 52 -8.28 4.51 -20.10
C ARG A 52 -7.72 3.76 -18.89
N GLN A 53 -8.10 2.50 -18.70
CA GLN A 53 -7.61 1.69 -17.58
C GLN A 53 -6.13 1.31 -17.76
N GLU A 54 -5.70 1.06 -19.00
CA GLU A 54 -4.28 0.89 -19.36
C GLU A 54 -3.47 2.15 -19.01
N GLY A 55 -3.98 3.33 -19.35
CA GLY A 55 -3.35 4.61 -19.00
C GLY A 55 -3.18 4.78 -17.48
N LYS A 56 -4.22 4.47 -16.70
CA LYS A 56 -4.13 4.52 -15.23
C LYS A 56 -3.10 3.54 -14.66
N LEU A 57 -3.01 2.33 -15.23
CA LEU A 57 -2.01 1.35 -14.80
C LEU A 57 -0.59 1.90 -15.03
N LEU A 58 -0.34 2.55 -16.16
CA LEU A 58 0.94 3.19 -16.43
C LEU A 58 1.25 4.28 -15.41
N GLU A 59 0.29 5.16 -15.13
CA GLU A 59 0.45 6.24 -14.13
C GLU A 59 0.80 5.69 -12.74
N GLU A 60 0.07 4.69 -12.24
CA GLU A 60 0.33 4.07 -10.93
C GLU A 60 1.69 3.35 -10.89
N CYS A 61 2.08 2.67 -11.98
CA CYS A 61 3.40 2.03 -12.09
C CYS A 61 4.53 3.07 -12.09
N ASP A 62 4.38 4.17 -12.82
CA ASP A 62 5.37 5.25 -12.87
C ASP A 62 5.57 5.89 -11.49
N LEU A 63 4.49 6.10 -10.73
CA LEU A 63 4.57 6.56 -9.34
C LEU A 63 5.36 5.59 -8.45
N LEU A 64 5.13 4.28 -8.57
CA LEU A 64 5.88 3.27 -7.81
C LEU A 64 7.37 3.27 -8.21
N ILE A 65 7.67 3.39 -9.50
CA ILE A 65 9.05 3.51 -10.02
C ILE A 65 9.73 4.74 -9.43
N ASP A 66 9.06 5.90 -9.45
CA ASP A 66 9.59 7.14 -8.90
C ASP A 66 9.90 7.03 -7.41
N ILE A 67 9.02 6.42 -6.63
CA ILE A 67 9.26 6.14 -5.21
C ILE A 67 10.51 5.28 -5.04
N ILE A 68 10.66 4.18 -5.79
CA ILE A 68 11.84 3.32 -5.72
C ILE A 68 13.11 4.10 -6.08
N GLN A 69 13.06 4.92 -7.13
CA GLN A 69 14.20 5.74 -7.55
C GLN A 69 14.61 6.77 -6.50
N GLN A 70 13.63 7.44 -5.86
CA GLN A 70 13.88 8.37 -4.76
C GLN A 70 14.51 7.67 -3.55
N ARG A 71 13.96 6.50 -3.15
CA ARG A 71 14.52 5.70 -2.04
C ARG A 71 15.94 5.26 -2.34
N ARG A 72 16.23 4.83 -3.58
CA ARG A 72 17.59 4.51 -4.04
C ARG A 72 18.54 5.69 -3.88
N GLN A 73 18.14 6.90 -4.28
CA GLN A 73 18.97 8.09 -4.11
C GLN A 73 19.27 8.39 -2.64
N ILE A 74 18.25 8.34 -1.78
CA ILE A 74 18.40 8.57 -0.33
C ILE A 74 19.38 7.57 0.30
N ILE A 75 19.21 6.28 0.00
CA ILE A 75 20.08 5.22 0.55
C ILE A 75 21.51 5.39 0.04
N ASN A 76 21.70 5.69 -1.25
CA ASN A 76 23.02 5.94 -1.82
C ASN A 76 23.73 7.13 -1.16
N SER A 77 23.00 8.22 -0.86
CA SER A 77 23.55 9.36 -0.14
C SER A 77 24.05 8.97 1.26
N LYS A 78 23.28 8.16 2.01
CA LYS A 78 23.72 7.64 3.32
C LYS A 78 24.97 6.79 3.22
N ILE A 79 25.08 5.96 2.18
CA ILE A 79 26.29 5.15 1.93
C ILE A 79 27.49 6.05 1.68
N LYS A 80 27.35 7.04 0.80
CA LYS A 80 28.41 8.00 0.47
C LYS A 80 28.85 8.80 1.69
N GLU A 81 27.91 9.33 2.46
CA GLU A 81 28.18 10.08 3.68
C GLU A 81 28.93 9.24 4.71
N GLY A 82 28.43 8.02 4.99
CA GLY A 82 29.08 7.10 5.91
C GLY A 82 30.49 6.70 5.47
N LYS A 83 30.71 6.51 4.16
CA LYS A 83 32.05 6.28 3.59
C LYS A 83 32.95 7.50 3.82
N THR A 84 32.48 8.70 3.48
CA THR A 84 33.26 9.94 3.62
C THR A 84 33.64 10.19 5.08
N GLN A 85 32.73 9.98 6.03
CA GLN A 85 33.01 10.17 7.45
C GLN A 85 34.12 9.23 7.95
N ARG A 86 34.06 7.94 7.60
CA ARG A 86 35.09 6.96 7.96
C ARG A 86 36.45 7.30 7.33
N LEU A 87 36.46 7.64 6.03
CA LEU A 87 37.69 8.06 5.35
C LEU A 87 38.32 9.30 6.00
N ARG A 88 37.51 10.27 6.46
CA ARG A 88 38.03 11.43 7.20
C ARG A 88 38.67 11.03 8.53
N LYS A 89 38.05 10.12 9.29
CA LYS A 89 38.63 9.61 10.55
C LYS A 89 39.95 8.90 10.31
N LEU A 90 40.01 8.02 9.30
CA LEU A 90 41.24 7.31 8.93
C LEU A 90 42.32 8.28 8.47
N ALA A 91 41.99 9.27 7.65
CA ALA A 91 42.94 10.29 7.23
C ALA A 91 43.51 11.06 8.43
N GLN A 92 42.67 11.42 9.41
CA GLN A 92 43.12 12.08 10.63
C GLN A 92 44.07 11.20 11.46
N GLN A 93 43.75 9.92 11.61
CA GLN A 93 44.65 8.97 12.30
C GLN A 93 45.99 8.85 11.57
N ILE A 94 45.99 8.77 10.24
CA ILE A 94 47.21 8.75 9.42
C ILE A 94 48.06 10.00 9.67
N THR A 95 47.46 11.19 9.62
CA THR A 95 48.16 12.44 9.89
C THR A 95 48.75 12.49 11.31
N ASN A 96 48.00 12.03 12.32
CA ASN A 96 48.49 11.99 13.69
C ASN A 96 49.70 11.04 13.83
N CYS A 97 49.64 9.86 13.21
CA CYS A 97 50.74 8.91 13.18
C CYS A 97 51.97 9.49 12.46
N GLN A 98 51.79 10.11 11.29
CA GLN A 98 52.87 10.74 10.53
C GLN A 98 53.60 11.80 11.36
N GLN A 99 52.86 12.69 12.03
CA GLN A 99 53.47 13.71 12.91
C GLN A 99 54.20 13.10 14.10
N CYS A 100 53.65 12.04 14.71
CA CYS A 100 54.29 11.35 15.82
C CYS A 100 55.61 10.68 15.38
N ILE A 101 55.60 10.04 14.20
CA ILE A 101 56.79 9.41 13.61
C ILE A 101 57.86 10.46 13.31
N GLU A 102 57.50 11.58 12.67
CA GLU A 102 58.46 12.65 12.33
C GLU A 102 59.13 13.23 13.58
N ARG A 103 58.34 13.58 14.61
CA ARG A 103 58.85 14.10 15.90
C ARG A 103 59.76 13.09 16.59
N SER A 104 59.35 11.81 16.61
CA SER A 104 60.11 10.74 17.24
C SER A 104 61.42 10.48 16.50
N SER A 105 61.40 10.48 15.16
CA SER A 105 62.59 10.35 14.32
C SER A 105 63.59 11.47 14.57
N ALA A 106 63.14 12.72 14.65
CA ALA A 106 64.02 13.85 14.97
C ALA A 106 64.64 13.74 16.37
N LEU A 107 63.86 13.26 17.35
CA LEU A 107 64.34 13.06 18.71
C LEU A 107 65.34 11.89 18.82
N ILE A 108 65.12 10.81 18.08
CA ILE A 108 66.05 9.68 17.97
C ILE A 108 67.41 10.18 17.43
N THR A 109 67.40 11.00 16.37
CA THR A 109 68.65 11.59 15.84
C THR A 109 69.35 12.48 16.86
N GLN A 110 68.61 13.31 17.62
CA GLN A 110 69.20 14.15 18.68
C GLN A 110 69.80 13.33 19.82
N ALA A 111 69.11 12.25 20.23
CA ALA A 111 69.60 11.34 21.24
C ALA A 111 70.88 10.62 20.79
N ASP A 112 70.90 10.11 19.55
CA ASP A 112 72.09 9.47 18.97
C ASP A 112 73.29 10.42 18.87
N GLN A 113 73.06 11.68 18.47
CA GLN A 113 74.12 12.71 18.47
C GLN A 113 74.64 12.99 19.88
N THR A 114 73.76 13.05 20.87
CA THR A 114 74.15 13.31 22.26
C THR A 114 74.93 12.15 22.86
N LEU A 115 74.58 10.90 22.52
CA LEU A 115 75.34 9.72 22.91
C LEU A 115 76.75 9.66 22.31
N LYS A 116 77.01 10.41 21.23
CA LYS A 116 78.32 10.53 20.57
C LYS A 116 79.15 11.72 21.09
N GLU A 117 78.63 12.53 22.01
CA GLU A 117 79.35 13.67 22.59
C GLU A 117 80.53 13.19 23.44
N THR A 118 81.71 13.76 23.20
CA THR A 118 82.96 13.36 23.86
C THR A 118 83.30 14.23 25.07
N ASP A 119 82.76 15.46 25.15
CA ASP A 119 82.93 16.33 26.31
C ASP A 119 81.94 15.97 27.45
N PRO A 120 82.41 15.54 28.64
CA PRO A 120 81.54 15.08 29.71
C PRO A 120 80.59 16.16 30.26
N ALA A 121 81.01 17.42 30.29
CA ALA A 121 80.20 18.52 30.81
C ALA A 121 79.04 18.85 29.86
N ARG A 122 79.31 18.93 28.55
CA ARG A 122 78.31 19.11 27.49
C ARG A 122 77.35 17.94 27.41
N PHE A 123 77.85 16.71 27.53
CA PHE A 123 77.03 15.51 27.58
C PHE A 123 76.03 15.56 28.73
N LEU A 124 76.49 15.79 29.97
CA LEU A 124 75.60 15.81 31.13
C LEU A 124 74.56 16.94 31.05
N GLN A 125 74.91 18.08 30.44
CA GLN A 125 73.99 19.21 30.26
C GLN A 125 72.85 18.90 29.28
N THR A 126 73.11 18.18 28.19
CA THR A 126 72.11 17.87 27.15
C THR A 126 71.38 16.55 27.38
N ALA A 127 72.06 15.55 27.96
CA ALA A 127 71.52 14.21 28.17
C ALA A 127 70.27 14.20 29.05
N LYS A 128 70.22 14.99 30.13
CA LYS A 128 69.05 15.07 31.01
C LYS A 128 67.80 15.53 30.25
N THR A 129 67.92 16.63 29.52
CA THR A 129 66.82 17.24 28.75
C THR A 129 66.31 16.29 27.66
N ILE A 130 67.22 15.61 26.94
CA ILE A 130 66.84 14.65 25.92
C ILE A 130 66.18 13.42 26.53
N ASN A 131 66.68 12.91 27.64
CA ASN A 131 66.10 11.76 28.34
C ASN A 131 64.66 12.03 28.78
N GLU A 132 64.39 13.23 29.34
CA GLU A 132 63.04 13.66 29.68
C GLU A 132 62.13 13.72 28.44
N ARG A 133 62.61 14.29 27.33
CA ARG A 133 61.86 14.35 26.06
C ARG A 133 61.59 12.97 25.47
N VAL A 134 62.55 12.04 25.54
CA VAL A 134 62.39 10.65 25.06
C VAL A 134 61.35 9.94 25.91
N SER A 135 61.39 10.10 27.24
CA SER A 135 60.40 9.54 28.16
C SER A 135 58.99 10.06 27.85
N MET A 136 58.84 11.38 27.65
CA MET A 136 57.55 11.99 27.28
C MET A 136 57.02 11.52 25.92
N ALA A 137 57.88 11.42 24.90
CA ALA A 137 57.50 10.92 23.58
C ALA A 137 57.06 9.46 23.65
N THR A 138 57.78 8.63 24.40
CA THR A 138 57.45 7.21 24.62
C THR A 138 56.09 7.04 25.30
N ALA A 139 55.85 7.80 26.37
CA ALA A 139 54.55 7.80 27.06
C ALA A 139 53.41 8.25 26.14
N SER A 140 53.64 9.27 25.32
CA SER A 140 52.64 9.77 24.35
C SER A 140 52.29 8.71 23.29
N THR A 141 53.28 8.01 22.75
CA THR A 141 53.07 6.93 21.76
C THR A 141 52.36 5.72 22.38
N GLN A 142 52.63 5.42 23.65
CA GLN A 142 51.98 4.32 24.38
C GLN A 142 50.46 4.53 24.56
N VAL A 143 50.01 5.79 24.59
CA VAL A 143 48.57 6.16 24.60
C VAL A 143 47.99 6.19 23.18
N LEU A 144 48.75 6.67 22.19
CA LEU A 144 48.28 6.81 20.81
C LEU A 144 47.99 5.47 20.12
N ILE A 145 48.85 4.45 20.32
CA ILE A 145 48.76 3.17 19.59
C ILE A 145 47.43 2.45 19.82
N PRO A 146 46.93 2.28 21.05
CA PRO A 146 45.64 1.64 21.30
C PRO A 146 44.42 2.40 20.74
N GLU A 147 44.53 3.72 20.54
CA GLU A 147 43.43 4.54 20.00
C GLU A 147 43.27 4.44 18.47
N ILE A 148 44.24 3.84 17.76
CA ILE A 148 44.16 3.64 16.31
C ILE A 148 43.12 2.54 16.03
N SER A 149 41.94 2.97 15.61
CA SER A 149 40.84 2.07 15.23
C SER A 149 41.03 1.53 13.83
N LEU A 150 41.52 0.28 13.73
CA LEU A 150 41.65 -0.45 12.46
C LEU A 150 40.35 -1.12 11.99
N THR A 151 39.32 -1.13 12.85
CA THR A 151 38.04 -1.81 12.62
C THR A 151 36.92 -0.87 12.18
N ASP A 152 37.23 0.39 11.81
CA ASP A 152 36.22 1.35 11.34
C ASP A 152 35.81 1.03 9.89
N THR A 153 35.18 -0.13 9.73
CA THR A 153 34.74 -0.71 8.44
C THR A 153 33.27 -0.40 8.18
N PHE A 154 32.81 -0.73 6.97
CA PHE A 154 31.43 -0.48 6.53
C PHE A 154 30.50 -1.68 6.79
N ASP A 155 30.92 -2.63 7.62
CA ASP A 155 30.35 -3.98 7.67
C ASP A 155 28.97 -4.04 8.37
N ASN A 156 28.63 -3.01 9.15
CA ASN A 156 27.32 -2.88 9.80
C ASN A 156 26.22 -2.32 8.87
N PHE A 157 26.48 -2.21 7.56
CA PHE A 157 25.49 -1.78 6.58
C PHE A 157 24.97 -2.98 5.78
N ALA A 158 23.72 -3.38 6.05
CA ALA A 158 23.03 -4.43 5.31
C ALA A 158 21.89 -3.84 4.47
N LEU A 159 21.74 -4.34 3.24
CA LEU A 159 20.63 -4.02 2.35
C LEU A 159 19.73 -5.26 2.25
N ASP A 160 18.53 -5.15 2.79
CA ASP A 160 17.47 -6.14 2.62
C ASP A 160 16.20 -5.42 2.17
N PHE A 161 15.68 -5.83 1.01
CA PHE A 161 14.45 -5.32 0.42
C PHE A 161 13.43 -6.46 0.21
N THR A 162 13.57 -7.57 0.94
CA THR A 162 12.74 -8.77 0.74
C THR A 162 11.26 -8.48 0.99
N ARG A 163 10.93 -7.67 2.00
CA ARG A 163 9.55 -7.27 2.29
C ARG A 163 8.97 -6.42 1.16
N GLU A 164 9.71 -5.42 0.72
CA GLU A 164 9.30 -4.48 -0.33
C GLU A 164 9.11 -5.22 -1.67
N LYS A 165 10.00 -6.16 -2.00
CA LYS A 165 9.86 -7.02 -3.18
C LYS A 165 8.57 -7.84 -3.13
N LYS A 166 8.27 -8.48 -2.00
CA LYS A 166 7.01 -9.24 -1.85
C LYS A 166 5.77 -8.38 -2.05
N LEU A 167 5.79 -7.14 -1.55
CA LEU A 167 4.68 -6.19 -1.74
C LEU A 167 4.53 -5.80 -3.22
N LEU A 168 5.63 -5.61 -3.94
CA LEU A 168 5.62 -5.31 -5.39
C LEU A 168 5.19 -6.53 -6.22
N GLU A 169 5.59 -7.74 -5.82
CA GLU A 169 5.18 -9.00 -6.47
C GLU A 169 3.69 -9.29 -6.28
N SER A 170 3.07 -8.79 -5.20
CA SER A 170 1.64 -8.93 -4.92
C SER A 170 0.76 -7.83 -5.53
N LEU A 171 1.32 -6.94 -6.38
CA LEU A 171 0.52 -5.91 -7.05
C LEU A 171 -0.53 -6.53 -7.97
N ASP A 172 -1.77 -6.08 -7.81
CA ASP A 172 -2.90 -6.49 -8.64
C ASP A 172 -3.88 -5.32 -8.79
N TYR A 173 -4.87 -5.44 -9.67
CA TYR A 173 -5.91 -4.44 -9.80
C TYR A 173 -6.81 -4.40 -8.57
N LEU A 174 -7.30 -3.21 -8.22
CA LEU A 174 -8.20 -3.04 -7.08
C LEU A 174 -9.51 -3.80 -7.33
N THR A 175 -9.88 -4.64 -6.37
CA THR A 175 -11.17 -5.32 -6.35
C THR A 175 -12.06 -4.73 -5.24
N ALA A 176 -13.36 -4.97 -5.31
CA ALA A 176 -14.26 -4.59 -4.22
C ALA A 176 -13.78 -5.25 -2.91
N PRO A 177 -13.91 -4.59 -1.75
CA PRO A 177 -13.36 -5.12 -0.51
C PRO A 177 -13.96 -6.48 -0.18
N THR A 178 -13.29 -7.26 0.66
CA THR A 178 -13.90 -8.48 1.22
C THR A 178 -15.17 -8.12 2.00
N ALA A 179 -16.14 -9.05 2.03
CA ALA A 179 -17.37 -8.82 2.77
C ALA A 179 -17.05 -8.62 4.26
N PRO A 180 -17.48 -7.50 4.87
CA PRO A 180 -17.26 -7.31 6.30
C PRO A 180 -18.07 -8.33 7.09
N SER A 181 -17.61 -8.66 8.29
CA SER A 181 -18.28 -9.63 9.17
C SER A 181 -18.78 -8.95 10.42
N ILE A 182 -20.09 -8.93 10.64
CA ILE A 182 -20.68 -8.43 11.89
C ILE A 182 -20.29 -9.37 13.02
N ARG A 183 -19.74 -8.80 14.10
CA ARG A 183 -19.30 -9.51 15.30
C ARG A 183 -20.36 -9.33 16.37
N GLU A 184 -21.43 -10.14 16.30
CA GLU A 184 -22.56 -10.07 17.23
C GLU A 184 -22.10 -10.14 18.69
N GLU A 185 -21.03 -10.88 18.97
CA GLU A 185 -20.41 -11.02 20.29
C GLU A 185 -19.78 -9.75 20.85
N LEU A 186 -19.45 -8.78 19.98
CA LEU A 186 -18.93 -7.47 20.37
C LEU A 186 -20.02 -6.39 20.37
N CYS A 187 -21.20 -6.68 19.83
CA CYS A 187 -22.30 -5.73 19.76
C CYS A 187 -22.92 -5.51 21.15
N THR A 188 -23.33 -4.28 21.43
CA THR A 188 -24.01 -3.92 22.69
C THR A 188 -25.37 -3.33 22.42
N ALA A 189 -26.35 -3.63 23.27
CA ALA A 189 -27.70 -3.09 23.17
C ALA A 189 -28.12 -2.43 24.50
N SER A 190 -28.84 -1.32 24.38
CA SER A 190 -29.60 -0.67 25.45
C SER A 190 -31.11 -0.75 25.12
N TYR A 191 -31.94 0.00 25.82
CA TYR A 191 -33.38 0.06 25.55
C TYR A 191 -33.72 0.79 24.24
N ASP A 192 -32.92 1.77 23.80
CA ASP A 192 -33.15 2.56 22.58
C ASP A 192 -31.93 2.67 21.66
N THR A 193 -30.83 1.98 21.97
CA THR A 193 -29.60 2.00 21.18
C THR A 193 -29.05 0.61 20.92
N ILE A 194 -28.40 0.44 19.77
CA ILE A 194 -27.59 -0.73 19.45
C ILE A 194 -26.27 -0.26 18.85
N THR A 195 -25.16 -0.69 19.42
CA THR A 195 -23.82 -0.53 18.85
C THR A 195 -23.45 -1.79 18.10
N VAL A 196 -23.32 -1.67 16.79
CA VAL A 196 -22.93 -2.77 15.89
C VAL A 196 -21.43 -2.71 15.68
N HIS A 197 -20.75 -3.85 15.83
CA HIS A 197 -19.33 -4.02 15.57
C HIS A 197 -19.13 -4.99 14.40
N TRP A 198 -18.13 -4.73 13.56
CA TRP A 198 -17.75 -5.61 12.47
C TRP A 198 -16.23 -5.68 12.28
N THR A 199 -15.76 -6.61 11.47
CA THR A 199 -14.36 -6.74 11.05
C THR A 199 -14.25 -6.81 9.53
N SER A 200 -13.12 -6.37 8.97
CA SER A 200 -12.78 -6.52 7.56
C SER A 200 -11.35 -7.06 7.46
N ASP A 201 -11.16 -8.09 6.65
CA ASP A 201 -9.82 -8.70 6.46
C ASP A 201 -8.91 -7.80 5.64
N ASP A 202 -9.48 -6.89 4.85
CA ASP A 202 -8.76 -5.96 3.98
C ASP A 202 -9.03 -4.50 4.39
N GLU A 203 -8.72 -4.16 5.63
CA GLU A 203 -8.97 -2.83 6.19
C GLU A 203 -8.26 -1.71 5.41
N PHE A 204 -7.16 -2.03 4.72
CA PHE A 204 -6.38 -1.06 3.96
C PHE A 204 -7.03 -0.65 2.63
N THR A 205 -7.90 -1.48 2.05
CA THR A 205 -8.60 -1.13 0.79
C THR A 205 -9.98 -0.53 1.02
N VAL A 206 -10.54 -0.62 2.24
CA VAL A 206 -11.86 -0.03 2.55
C VAL A 206 -11.77 1.48 2.69
N VAL A 207 -12.52 2.21 1.85
CA VAL A 207 -12.63 3.66 1.93
C VAL A 207 -13.66 4.09 2.97
N SER A 208 -14.78 3.36 3.08
CA SER A 208 -15.82 3.60 4.08
C SER A 208 -16.76 2.41 4.21
N TYR A 209 -17.52 2.40 5.30
CA TYR A 209 -18.65 1.51 5.49
C TYR A 209 -19.99 2.25 5.37
N GLU A 210 -21.01 1.50 4.98
CA GLU A 210 -22.41 1.89 5.07
C GLU A 210 -23.15 0.86 5.92
N LEU A 211 -23.81 1.31 6.99
CA LEU A 211 -24.64 0.45 7.82
C LEU A 211 -26.10 0.59 7.37
N GLN A 212 -26.73 -0.52 7.05
CA GLN A 212 -28.15 -0.60 6.73
C GLN A 212 -28.87 -1.38 7.82
N TYR A 213 -30.02 -0.89 8.28
CA TYR A 213 -30.83 -1.61 9.26
C TYR A 213 -32.33 -1.46 9.05
N ALA A 214 -33.10 -2.46 9.51
CA ALA A 214 -34.56 -2.49 9.46
C ALA A 214 -35.13 -3.29 10.64
N ILE A 215 -36.42 -3.11 10.94
CA ILE A 215 -37.12 -3.91 11.96
C ILE A 215 -37.29 -5.35 11.43
N PHE A 216 -36.93 -6.33 12.25
CA PHE A 216 -37.07 -7.75 11.94
C PHE A 216 -38.47 -8.25 12.31
N THR A 217 -39.29 -8.58 11.30
CA THR A 217 -40.68 -9.08 11.49
C THR A 217 -40.89 -10.55 11.11
N GLY A 218 -39.81 -11.33 10.90
CA GLY A 218 -39.84 -12.78 10.65
C GLY A 218 -39.09 -13.24 9.39
N GLN A 219 -38.91 -14.56 9.23
CA GLN A 219 -38.11 -15.16 8.13
C GLN A 219 -38.70 -14.89 6.72
N ALA A 220 -40.02 -14.84 6.58
CA ALA A 220 -40.68 -14.52 5.31
C ALA A 220 -40.35 -13.10 4.80
N ASN A 221 -39.89 -12.20 5.68
CA ASN A 221 -39.65 -10.80 5.34
C ASN A 221 -38.20 -10.50 4.95
N ILE A 222 -37.23 -11.39 5.18
CA ILE A 222 -35.83 -11.18 4.74
C ILE A 222 -35.77 -11.13 3.20
N ALA A 223 -36.48 -12.05 2.53
CA ALA A 223 -36.59 -12.09 1.07
C ALA A 223 -37.39 -10.92 0.48
N SER A 224 -38.28 -10.30 1.25
CA SER A 224 -39.04 -9.12 0.82
C SER A 224 -38.26 -7.82 1.03
N LEU A 225 -37.52 -7.71 2.14
CA LEU A 225 -36.70 -6.54 2.48
C LEU A 225 -35.48 -6.39 1.57
N CYS A 226 -34.90 -7.48 1.06
CA CYS A 226 -33.84 -7.39 0.05
C CYS A 226 -34.36 -6.96 -1.34
N ASN A 227 -35.68 -7.02 -1.58
CA ASN A 227 -36.32 -6.62 -2.84
C ASN A 227 -36.91 -5.19 -2.80
N SER A 228 -37.11 -4.58 -1.62
CA SER A 228 -37.58 -3.19 -1.49
C SER A 228 -36.51 -2.28 -0.87
N LEU A 229 -35.83 -1.49 -1.70
CA LEU A 229 -34.79 -0.54 -1.26
C LEU A 229 -35.33 0.50 -0.25
N ASP A 230 -36.63 0.82 -0.29
CA ASP A 230 -37.28 1.89 0.50
C ASP A 230 -37.52 1.54 1.99
N SER A 231 -37.22 0.32 2.43
CA SER A 231 -37.50 -0.13 3.82
C SER A 231 -36.29 -0.13 4.76
N TRP A 232 -35.09 0.19 4.24
CA TRP A 232 -33.86 0.20 5.03
C TRP A 232 -33.49 1.61 5.47
N MET A 233 -33.15 1.75 6.75
CA MET A 233 -32.46 2.94 7.23
C MET A 233 -30.98 2.82 6.90
N ILE A 234 -30.40 3.87 6.31
CA ILE A 234 -29.03 3.86 5.79
C ILE A 234 -28.18 4.89 6.53
N VAL A 235 -27.02 4.45 7.02
CA VAL A 235 -25.99 5.30 7.60
C VAL A 235 -24.72 5.18 6.75
N PRO A 236 -24.45 6.13 5.86
CA PRO A 236 -23.28 6.09 4.98
C PRO A 236 -22.02 6.65 5.65
N ASN A 237 -20.88 6.47 4.97
CA ASN A 237 -19.59 7.15 5.26
C ASN A 237 -18.99 6.86 6.64
N ILE A 238 -19.24 5.68 7.21
CA ILE A 238 -18.65 5.27 8.48
C ILE A 238 -17.18 4.91 8.26
N LYS A 239 -16.28 5.49 9.05
CA LYS A 239 -14.82 5.25 8.96
C LYS A 239 -14.28 4.26 9.99
N GLN A 240 -15.11 3.95 10.98
CA GLN A 240 -14.77 3.04 12.08
C GLN A 240 -15.39 1.67 11.81
N ASN A 241 -14.88 0.64 12.47
CA ASN A 241 -15.43 -0.72 12.38
C ASN A 241 -16.61 -0.96 13.34
N HIS A 242 -17.27 0.12 13.76
CA HIS A 242 -18.46 0.08 14.60
C HIS A 242 -19.31 1.33 14.40
N TYR A 243 -20.58 1.25 14.76
CA TYR A 243 -21.49 2.38 14.77
C TYR A 243 -22.63 2.16 15.77
N THR A 244 -23.02 3.22 16.48
CA THR A 244 -24.15 3.19 17.40
C THR A 244 -25.37 3.80 16.75
N VAL A 245 -26.41 3.00 16.59
CA VAL A 245 -27.73 3.44 16.14
C VAL A 245 -28.55 3.85 17.35
N HIS A 246 -29.18 5.03 17.25
CA HIS A 246 -29.99 5.63 18.31
C HIS A 246 -31.47 5.70 17.90
N GLY A 247 -32.36 5.84 18.89
CA GLY A 247 -33.81 6.02 18.67
C GLY A 247 -34.54 4.75 18.24
N LEU A 248 -34.01 3.59 18.64
CA LEU A 248 -34.62 2.29 18.37
C LEU A 248 -35.77 2.01 19.35
N GLN A 249 -36.72 1.19 18.93
CA GLN A 249 -37.83 0.75 19.77
C GLN A 249 -37.34 -0.28 20.79
N SER A 250 -37.73 -0.14 22.06
CA SER A 250 -37.38 -1.09 23.13
C SER A 250 -38.00 -2.47 22.90
N GLY A 251 -37.24 -3.53 23.22
CA GLY A 251 -37.64 -4.92 23.05
C GLY A 251 -37.81 -5.36 21.59
N THR A 252 -37.40 -4.56 20.61
CA THR A 252 -37.57 -4.82 19.17
C THR A 252 -36.32 -5.45 18.57
N LYS A 253 -36.53 -6.43 17.69
CA LYS A 253 -35.46 -7.09 16.94
C LYS A 253 -35.20 -6.34 15.63
N TYR A 254 -33.93 -6.14 15.30
CA TYR A 254 -33.47 -5.43 14.12
C TYR A 254 -32.50 -6.32 13.33
N ILE A 255 -32.53 -6.18 12.01
CA ILE A 255 -31.57 -6.78 11.09
C ILE A 255 -30.60 -5.69 10.63
N PHE A 256 -29.32 -6.02 10.58
CA PHE A 256 -28.22 -5.13 10.21
C PHE A 256 -27.41 -5.75 9.07
N VAL A 257 -27.02 -4.93 8.10
CA VAL A 257 -26.10 -5.28 7.02
C VAL A 257 -25.06 -4.18 6.94
N VAL A 258 -23.78 -4.54 6.91
CA VAL A 258 -22.68 -3.60 6.71
C VAL A 258 -22.15 -3.77 5.30
N LYS A 259 -22.01 -2.67 4.56
CA LYS A 259 -21.33 -2.67 3.27
C LYS A 259 -19.94 -2.07 3.43
N ALA A 260 -18.92 -2.78 2.96
CA ALA A 260 -17.59 -2.23 2.75
C ALA A 260 -17.52 -1.64 1.33
N ILE A 261 -16.96 -0.43 1.22
CA ILE A 261 -16.97 0.36 -0.01
C ILE A 261 -15.55 0.81 -0.36
N ASN A 262 -15.15 0.61 -1.61
CA ASN A 262 -13.96 1.23 -2.20
C ASN A 262 -14.23 1.66 -3.65
N GLN A 263 -13.18 2.09 -4.36
CA GLN A 263 -13.30 2.58 -5.73
C GLN A 263 -13.69 1.50 -6.75
N ALA A 264 -13.41 0.22 -6.45
CA ALA A 264 -13.73 -0.91 -7.31
C ALA A 264 -15.15 -1.47 -7.06
N GLY A 265 -15.80 -1.05 -5.97
CA GLY A 265 -17.20 -1.36 -5.71
C GLY A 265 -17.49 -1.61 -4.24
N THR A 266 -18.50 -2.44 -3.99
CA THR A 266 -19.00 -2.74 -2.64
C THR A 266 -19.19 -4.24 -2.42
N ARG A 267 -19.08 -4.66 -1.17
CA ARG A 267 -19.51 -5.97 -0.68
C ARG A 267 -20.30 -5.81 0.61
N SER A 268 -21.35 -6.60 0.74
CA SER A 268 -22.23 -6.60 1.92
C SER A 268 -21.86 -7.75 2.84
N SER A 269 -21.97 -7.54 4.15
CA SER A 269 -21.92 -8.61 5.14
C SER A 269 -23.11 -9.55 4.99
N GLU A 270 -23.00 -10.74 5.56
CA GLU A 270 -24.18 -11.49 5.95
C GLU A 270 -25.03 -10.67 6.95
N PRO A 271 -26.36 -10.81 6.96
CA PRO A 271 -27.20 -10.04 7.87
C PRO A 271 -27.02 -10.49 9.33
N GLY A 272 -26.71 -9.54 10.22
CA GLY A 272 -26.67 -9.75 11.67
C GLY A 272 -27.99 -9.35 12.31
N THR A 273 -28.42 -10.08 13.35
CA THR A 273 -29.71 -9.79 14.01
C THR A 273 -29.53 -9.48 15.48
N LEU A 274 -29.84 -8.24 15.88
CA LEU A 274 -29.68 -7.76 17.26
C LEU A 274 -31.03 -7.32 17.81
N LYS A 275 -31.17 -7.30 19.15
CA LYS A 275 -32.41 -6.91 19.83
C LYS A 275 -32.11 -5.83 20.86
N THR A 276 -32.91 -4.79 20.92
CA THR A 276 -32.87 -3.82 22.03
C THR A 276 -33.36 -4.48 23.32
N ASN A 277 -32.82 -4.01 24.45
CA ASN A 277 -33.27 -4.45 25.76
C ASN A 277 -34.69 -3.95 26.03
N SER A 278 -35.45 -4.70 26.81
CA SER A 278 -36.72 -4.22 27.37
C SER A 278 -36.42 -3.20 28.47
N GLU A 279 -37.26 -2.16 28.59
CA GLU A 279 -37.26 -1.24 29.75
C GLU A 279 -37.48 -1.97 31.08
#